data_AF-F0RBC7-F1
#
_entry.id   AF-F0RBC7-F1
#
_cell.length_a   1.000
_cell.length_b   1.000
_cell.length_c   1.000
_cell.angle_alpha   90.00
_cell.angle_beta   90.00
_cell.angle_gamma   90.00
#
_symmetry.space_group_name_H-M   'P 1'
#
loop_
_entity.id
_entity.type
_entity.pdbx_description
1 polymer ?
#
loop_
_entity_poly.entity_id
_entity_poly.type
_entity_poly.pdbx_seq_one_letter_code
_entity_poly.pdbx_strand_id
1 'polypeptide(L)'
;MKIVTEKINSEPNHSISKKDVKAIIEIIPDDWIGIAHIFSISSQLFENSNWDRPVIQNNTTFKILSRGIDRNEIIKELLIELAIRPTKTYPPKGHSLTKSQRKKLEELIMPYYNKLTE
;
A
#
# COMPACT_ATOMS: atom_id res chain seq x y z
N MET A 1 12.40 2.91 -10.70
CA MET A 1 11.54 2.40 -9.61
C MET A 1 12.15 1.14 -9.01
N LYS A 2 12.21 1.03 -7.69
CA LYS A 2 12.90 -0.05 -6.95
C LYS A 2 11.91 -0.75 -6.02
N ILE A 3 11.90 -2.09 -6.03
CA ILE A 3 11.09 -2.88 -5.09
C ILE A 3 12.04 -3.68 -4.21
N VAL A 4 12.01 -3.38 -2.91
CA VAL A 4 12.83 -4.00 -1.87
C VAL A 4 11.95 -4.93 -1.05
N THR A 5 12.51 -6.09 -0.70
CA THR A 5 11.86 -7.03 0.23
C THR A 5 12.88 -7.31 1.32
N GLU A 6 12.53 -6.94 2.55
CA GLU A 6 13.36 -7.18 3.72
C GLU A 6 13.27 -8.67 4.11
N LYS A 7 14.41 -9.24 4.51
CA LYS A 7 14.46 -10.63 4.98
C LYS A 7 13.75 -10.76 6.32
N ILE A 8 13.09 -11.89 6.52
CA ILE A 8 12.42 -12.26 7.76
C ILE A 8 12.98 -13.60 8.22
N ASN A 9 13.12 -13.76 9.54
CA ASN A 9 13.62 -14.97 10.17
C ASN A 9 12.58 -15.59 11.12
N SER A 10 11.35 -15.05 11.13
CA SER A 10 10.25 -15.49 11.98
C SER A 10 8.91 -15.27 11.30
N GLU A 11 7.93 -16.11 11.66
CA GLU A 11 6.52 -15.90 11.30
C GLU A 11 5.94 -14.66 12.00
N PRO A 12 4.86 -14.06 11.47
CA PRO A 12 4.23 -14.39 10.19
C PRO A 12 5.04 -13.89 8.97
N ASN A 13 4.99 -14.62 7.87
CA ASN A 13 5.63 -14.24 6.61
C ASN A 13 5.00 -13.01 5.94
N HIS A 14 5.69 -12.45 4.93
CA HIS A 14 5.09 -11.43 4.06
C HIS A 14 3.92 -12.01 3.27
N SER A 15 2.76 -11.35 3.28
CA SER A 15 1.61 -11.78 2.49
C SER A 15 1.67 -11.37 1.02
N ILE A 16 2.52 -10.40 0.67
CA ILE A 16 2.77 -9.99 -0.71
C ILE A 16 4.24 -10.18 -1.11
N SER A 17 4.45 -10.28 -2.42
CA SER A 17 5.76 -10.40 -3.05
C SER A 17 6.07 -9.21 -3.95
N LYS A 18 7.30 -9.17 -4.50
CA LYS A 18 7.67 -8.20 -5.53
C LYS A 18 6.80 -8.30 -6.78
N LYS A 19 6.29 -9.50 -7.10
CA LYS A 19 5.43 -9.71 -8.28
C LYS A 19 4.09 -9.00 -8.10
N ASP A 20 3.51 -9.07 -6.90
CA ASP A 20 2.25 -8.38 -6.60
C ASP A 20 2.40 -6.86 -6.72
N VAL A 21 3.50 -6.31 -6.17
CA VAL A 21 3.78 -4.87 -6.28
C VAL A 21 3.96 -4.45 -7.75
N LYS A 22 4.66 -5.25 -8.57
CA LYS A 22 4.79 -4.98 -10.01
C LYS A 22 3.45 -5.00 -10.72
N ALA A 23 2.62 -6.01 -10.47
CA ALA A 23 1.31 -6.13 -11.07
C ALA A 23 0.41 -4.93 -10.75
N ILE A 24 0.45 -4.43 -9.50
CA ILE A 24 -0.26 -3.19 -9.12
C ILE A 24 0.21 -2.01 -9.96
N ILE A 25 1.53 -1.83 -10.09
CA ILE A 25 2.09 -0.69 -10.79
C ILE A 25 1.77 -0.73 -12.29
N GLU A 26 1.70 -1.91 -12.89
CA GLU A 26 1.38 -2.08 -14.31
C GLU A 26 -0.07 -1.72 -14.66
N ILE A 27 -0.98 -1.68 -13.69
CA ILE A 27 -2.40 -1.44 -13.95
C ILE A 27 -2.92 -0.06 -13.52
N ILE A 28 -2.19 0.65 -12.66
CA ILE A 28 -2.58 1.98 -12.19
C ILE A 28 -2.14 3.06 -13.19
N PRO A 29 -2.76 4.25 -13.14
CA PRO A 29 -2.27 5.41 -13.91
C PRO A 29 -0.86 5.80 -13.50
N ASP A 30 -0.01 6.15 -14.49
CA ASP A 30 1.40 6.50 -14.27
C ASP A 30 1.60 7.66 -13.29
N ASP A 31 0.66 8.61 -13.25
CA ASP A 31 0.71 9.80 -12.40
C ASP A 31 0.47 9.48 -10.90
N TRP A 32 -0.04 8.29 -10.56
CA TRP A 32 -0.31 7.91 -9.17
C TRP A 32 0.95 7.64 -8.35
N ILE A 33 2.03 7.20 -9.01
CA ILE A 33 3.31 6.93 -8.34
C ILE A 33 3.95 8.25 -7.87
N GLY A 34 3.74 9.33 -8.64
CA GLY A 34 4.26 10.66 -8.33
C GLY A 34 5.77 10.67 -8.07
N ILE A 35 6.17 11.20 -6.91
CA ILE A 35 7.59 11.32 -6.50
C ILE A 35 8.18 10.01 -5.95
N ALA A 36 7.37 8.99 -5.72
CA ALA A 36 7.83 7.76 -5.12
C ALA A 36 8.67 6.96 -6.11
N HIS A 37 9.75 6.37 -5.63
CA HIS A 37 10.59 5.50 -6.46
C HIS A 37 11.00 4.21 -5.74
N ILE A 38 10.56 4.01 -4.49
CA ILE A 38 10.87 2.82 -3.68
C ILE A 38 9.57 2.23 -3.11
N PHE A 39 9.39 0.92 -3.28
CA PHE A 39 8.40 0.12 -2.56
C PHE A 39 9.15 -0.85 -1.65
N SER A 40 9.00 -0.69 -0.33
CA SER A 40 9.67 -1.52 0.68
C SER A 40 8.68 -2.45 1.36
N ILE A 41 8.74 -3.73 1.02
CA ILE A 41 8.06 -4.81 1.74
C ILE A 41 8.88 -5.07 3.00
N SER A 42 8.40 -4.53 4.11
CA SER A 42 9.15 -4.34 5.35
C SER A 42 9.00 -5.53 6.29
N SER A 43 10.09 -5.92 6.98
CA SER A 43 10.09 -7.02 7.95
C SER A 43 9.39 -6.65 9.26
N GLN A 44 9.05 -5.38 9.47
CA GLN A 44 8.30 -4.92 10.64
C GLN A 44 6.84 -5.41 10.61
N LEU A 45 6.32 -5.85 11.76
CA LEU A 45 4.90 -6.17 11.95
C LEU A 45 4.08 -4.88 12.10
N PHE A 46 2.87 -4.86 11.53
CA PHE A 46 1.99 -3.69 11.57
C PHE A 46 1.64 -3.26 13.00
N GLU A 47 1.32 -4.21 13.88
CA GLU A 47 1.02 -3.97 15.30
C GLU A 47 2.13 -3.20 16.04
N ASN A 48 3.38 -3.26 15.55
CA ASN A 48 4.54 -2.60 16.13
C ASN A 48 4.90 -1.27 15.45
N SER A 49 4.04 -0.74 14.57
CA SER A 49 4.36 0.42 13.71
C SER A 49 3.85 1.77 14.21
N ASN A 50 2.96 1.78 15.20
CA ASN A 50 2.22 2.97 15.64
C ASN A 50 1.44 3.69 14.52
N TRP A 51 1.24 3.04 13.37
CA TRP A 51 0.49 3.60 12.25
C TRP A 51 -0.94 3.09 12.29
N ASP A 52 -1.84 3.90 11.74
CA ASP A 52 -3.26 3.53 11.63
C ASP A 52 -3.52 2.60 10.43
N ARG A 53 -2.55 2.46 9.52
CA ARG A 53 -2.66 1.67 8.29
C ARG A 53 -1.36 0.92 7.98
N PRO A 54 -1.44 -0.29 7.40
CA PRO A 54 -0.27 -1.14 7.15
C PRO A 54 0.56 -0.70 5.95
N VAL A 55 0.05 0.21 5.12
CA VAL A 55 0.77 0.79 3.99
C VAL A 55 0.75 2.30 4.09
N ILE A 56 1.95 2.89 4.05
CA ILE A 56 2.09 4.35 4.08
C ILE A 56 3.17 4.79 3.09
N GLN A 57 2.99 5.98 2.52
CA GLN A 57 4.04 6.68 1.81
C GLN A 57 4.77 7.65 2.76
N ASN A 58 6.08 7.44 2.92
CA ASN A 58 6.96 8.41 3.57
C ASN A 58 7.98 8.93 2.54
N ASN A 59 7.88 10.22 2.22
CA ASN A 59 8.65 10.85 1.15
C ASN A 59 8.56 10.07 -0.17
N THR A 60 9.66 9.44 -0.57
CA THR A 60 9.81 8.72 -1.83
C THR A 60 9.59 7.21 -1.71
N THR A 61 9.23 6.73 -0.52
CA THR A 61 9.13 5.31 -0.20
C THR A 61 7.73 4.94 0.24
N PHE A 62 7.11 3.98 -0.43
CA PHE A 62 5.98 3.23 0.12
C PHE A 62 6.51 2.14 1.04
N LYS A 63 6.19 2.22 2.32
CA LYS A 63 6.50 1.17 3.29
C LYS A 63 5.27 0.29 3.49
N ILE A 64 5.45 -1.01 3.27
CA ILE A 64 4.38 -2.01 3.22
C ILE A 64 4.62 -3.01 4.35
N LEU A 65 3.76 -3.00 5.36
CA LEU A 65 3.80 -3.88 6.53
C LEU A 65 2.85 -5.05 6.33
N SER A 66 3.22 -5.99 5.44
CA SER A 66 2.34 -7.07 4.99
C SER A 66 2.31 -8.31 5.88
N ARG A 67 3.13 -8.36 6.93
CA ARG A 67 3.30 -9.57 7.73
C ARG A 67 2.06 -9.86 8.57
N GLY A 68 1.48 -11.05 8.40
CA GLY A 68 0.31 -11.50 9.17
C GLY A 68 -1.03 -10.88 8.76
N ILE A 69 -1.07 -10.15 7.64
CA ILE A 69 -2.27 -9.51 7.09
C ILE A 69 -2.62 -10.20 5.77
N ASP A 70 -3.90 -10.34 5.47
CA ASP A 70 -4.35 -10.95 4.21
C ASP A 70 -3.72 -10.25 2.99
N ARG A 71 -3.38 -11.05 1.96
CA ARG A 71 -2.74 -10.53 0.74
C ARG A 71 -3.61 -9.46 0.08
N ASN A 72 -4.91 -9.72 -0.05
CA ASN A 72 -5.82 -8.83 -0.76
C ASN A 72 -6.08 -7.56 0.05
N GLU A 73 -6.10 -7.66 1.37
CA GLU A 73 -6.14 -6.49 2.25
C GLU A 73 -4.93 -5.56 2.03
N ILE A 74 -3.71 -6.11 1.94
CA ILE A 74 -2.51 -5.31 1.64
C ILE A 74 -2.55 -4.70 0.24
N ILE A 75 -3.02 -5.45 -0.76
CA ILE A 75 -3.18 -4.91 -2.12
C ILE A 75 -4.15 -3.72 -2.10
N LYS A 76 -5.29 -3.85 -1.41
CA LYS A 76 -6.27 -2.78 -1.25
C LYS A 76 -5.64 -1.56 -0.58
N GLU A 77 -4.93 -1.75 0.53
CA GLU A 77 -4.28 -0.67 1.27
C GLU A 77 -3.18 0.04 0.46
N LEU A 78 -2.41 -0.71 -0.34
CA LEU A 78 -1.40 -0.13 -1.24
C LEU A 78 -2.04 0.71 -2.35
N LEU A 79 -3.11 0.22 -2.98
CA LEU A 79 -3.87 0.99 -3.97
C LEU A 79 -4.47 2.27 -3.35
N ILE A 80 -5.02 2.20 -2.14
CA ILE A 80 -5.54 3.37 -1.41
C ILE A 80 -4.41 4.40 -1.21
N GLU A 81 -3.24 3.96 -0.75
CA GLU A 81 -2.12 4.88 -0.49
C GLU A 81 -1.61 5.55 -1.78
N LEU A 82 -1.54 4.80 -2.89
CA LEU A 82 -1.19 5.33 -4.22
C LEU A 82 -2.20 6.39 -4.70
N ALA A 83 -3.48 6.22 -4.38
CA ALA A 83 -4.54 7.13 -4.81
C ALA A 83 -4.63 8.43 -3.97
N ILE A 84 -4.01 8.52 -2.79
CA ILE A 84 -4.16 9.67 -1.88
C ILE A 84 -3.67 10.97 -2.52
N ARG A 85 -2.44 10.98 -3.05
CA ARG A 85 -1.81 12.16 -3.64
C ARG A 85 -2.52 12.66 -4.90
N PRO A 86 -2.76 11.84 -5.95
CA PRO A 86 -3.41 12.31 -7.16
C PRO A 86 -4.82 12.83 -6.90
N THR A 87 -5.53 12.26 -5.93
CA THR A 87 -6.89 12.70 -5.57
C THR A 87 -6.94 13.82 -4.54
N LYS A 88 -5.79 14.25 -4.01
CA LYS A 88 -5.65 15.23 -2.91
C LYS A 88 -6.45 14.84 -1.66
N THR A 89 -6.62 13.54 -1.41
CA THR A 89 -7.40 13.00 -0.29
C THR A 89 -6.48 12.75 0.91
N TYR A 90 -5.81 13.81 1.38
CA TYR A 90 -4.76 13.71 2.39
C TYR A 90 -5.29 13.31 3.78
N PRO A 91 -4.62 12.37 4.48
CA PRO A 91 -4.91 12.04 5.87
C PRO A 91 -4.88 13.29 6.79
N PRO A 92 -5.87 13.50 7.66
CA PRO A 92 -5.86 14.61 8.62
C PRO A 92 -4.75 14.49 9.68
N LYS A 93 -4.40 13.28 10.14
CA LYS A 93 -3.33 13.01 11.11
C LYS A 93 -2.88 11.55 11.05
N GLY A 94 -1.59 11.27 11.23
CA GLY A 94 -1.09 9.91 11.50
C GLY A 94 -1.31 8.87 10.38
N HIS A 95 -1.55 9.32 9.14
CA HIS A 95 -1.98 8.48 8.01
C HIS A 95 -3.39 7.84 8.17
N SER A 96 -4.16 8.21 9.20
CA SER A 96 -5.56 7.80 9.33
C SER A 96 -6.44 8.39 8.22
N LEU A 97 -7.43 7.61 7.75
CA LEU A 97 -8.45 8.09 6.82
C LEU A 97 -9.79 8.19 7.55
N THR A 98 -10.49 9.31 7.38
CA THR A 98 -11.89 9.39 7.79
C THR A 98 -12.75 8.40 7.00
N LYS A 99 -13.93 8.03 7.53
CA LYS A 99 -14.86 7.13 6.83
C LYS A 99 -15.20 7.62 5.41
N SER A 100 -15.39 8.93 5.24
CA SER A 100 -15.70 9.54 3.94
C SER A 100 -14.52 9.44 2.97
N GLN A 101 -13.31 9.76 3.42
CA GLN A 101 -12.10 9.64 2.60
C GLN A 101 -11.83 8.20 2.19
N ARG A 102 -11.96 7.26 3.13
CA ARG A 102 -11.78 5.83 2.85
C ARG A 102 -12.78 5.34 1.81
N LYS A 103 -14.07 5.64 1.98
CA LYS A 103 -15.10 5.25 1.02
C LYS A 103 -14.81 5.77 -0.39
N LYS A 104 -14.47 7.06 -0.52
CA LYS A 104 -14.11 7.68 -1.80
C LYS A 104 -12.91 6.99 -2.47
N LEU A 105 -11.87 6.68 -1.70
CA LEU A 105 -10.68 6.01 -2.22
C LEU A 105 -10.99 4.57 -2.63
N GLU A 106 -11.76 3.83 -1.81
CA GLU A 106 -12.17 2.46 -2.12
C GLU A 106 -13.00 2.37 -3.41
N GLU A 107 -13.95 3.29 -3.62
CA GLU A 107 -14.72 3.39 -4.86
C GLU A 107 -13.81 3.65 -6.08
N LEU A 108 -12.81 4.53 -5.92
CA LEU A 108 -11.87 4.87 -6.99
C LEU A 108 -10.94 3.70 -7.35
N ILE A 109 -10.44 2.97 -6.35
CA ILE A 109 -9.46 1.90 -6.58
C ILE A 109 -10.09 0.59 -7.05
N MET A 110 -11.42 0.44 -6.89
CA MET A 110 -12.13 -0.82 -7.16
C MET A 110 -11.86 -1.41 -8.56
N PRO A 111 -11.84 -0.63 -9.66
CA PRO A 111 -11.57 -1.18 -10.99
C PRO A 111 -10.15 -1.77 -11.13
N TYR A 112 -9.19 -1.25 -10.37
CA TYR A 112 -7.82 -1.76 -10.36
C TYR A 112 -7.69 -2.96 -9.44
N TYR A 113 -8.34 -2.91 -8.28
CA TYR A 113 -8.37 -4.00 -7.33
C TYR A 113 -8.94 -5.28 -7.95
N ASN A 114 -10.07 -5.19 -8.66
CA ASN A 114 -10.71 -6.34 -9.30
C ASN A 114 -9.77 -7.03 -10.31
N LYS A 115 -8.98 -6.27 -11.10
CA LYS A 115 -8.00 -6.83 -12.04
C LYS A 115 -6.89 -7.66 -11.40
N LEU A 116 -6.69 -7.56 -10.08
CA LEU A 116 -5.64 -8.27 -9.34
C LEU A 116 -6.17 -9.47 -8.53
N THR A 117 -7.49 -9.56 -8.39
CA THR A 117 -8.16 -10.54 -7.53
C THR A 117 -9.15 -11.44 -8.26
N GLU A 118 -9.50 -11.09 -9.50
CA GLU A 118 -10.14 -11.99 -10.47
C GLU A 118 -9.13 -12.97 -11.08
#